data_AF-J3K572-F1
#
_entry.id   AF-J3K572-F1
#
_cell.length_a   1.000
_cell.length_b   1.000
_cell.length_c   1.000
_cell.angle_alpha   90.00
_cell.angle_beta   90.00
_cell.angle_gamma   90.00
#
_symmetry.space_group_name_H-M   'P 1'
#
loop_
_entity.id
_entity.type
_entity.pdbx_description
1 polymer ?
#
loop_
_entity_poly.entity_id
_entity_poly.type
_entity_poly.pdbx_seq_one_letter_code
_entity_poly.pdbx_strand_id
1 'polypeptide(L)'
;MNRGIQAISPPTIPPAILASTATAHHPPGPRHSHNMGASASKPARAAASAATRRQYPKQPSPSTTTSHAQEPTAPKRKAGPVYHSKEQASRTKTEAIDLDARDPHFAASLRSIGPVIPNPTLSHSSTFNRPPATTTSTSISSSSSSSSTSSFSATPSPPNPAIQILSARSNLAKFAEQELESFGKQSHAGRQFLDVVTIKQILGMRDREGIGPDMIERHYRLKAGLVGRLGAKGVVGEVR
;
A
#
# COMPACT_ATOMS: atom_id res chain seq x y z
N MET A 1 -34.61 57.62 27.34
CA MET A 1 -34.37 56.22 27.79
C MET A 1 -33.03 55.76 27.25
N ASN A 2 -32.03 55.79 28.12
CA ASN A 2 -30.67 55.31 27.93
C ASN A 2 -30.65 53.79 27.66
N ARG A 3 -29.77 53.31 26.77
CA ARG A 3 -28.80 52.23 27.07
C ARG A 3 -27.56 52.37 26.18
N GLY A 4 -26.44 52.73 26.80
CA GLY A 4 -25.13 52.87 26.19
C GLY A 4 -24.45 51.53 25.92
N ILE A 5 -23.63 51.51 24.87
CA ILE A 5 -22.78 50.39 24.47
C ILE A 5 -21.48 50.52 25.28
N GLN A 6 -21.31 49.70 26.32
CA GLN A 6 -20.04 49.61 27.06
C GLN A 6 -19.06 48.73 26.28
N ALA A 7 -17.93 49.33 25.90
CA ALA A 7 -16.74 48.62 25.47
C ALA A 7 -16.08 47.96 26.69
N ILE A 8 -15.86 46.64 26.63
CA ILE A 8 -15.15 45.87 27.66
C ILE A 8 -13.84 45.38 27.06
N SER A 9 -12.75 46.04 27.44
CA SER A 9 -11.36 45.65 27.22
C SER A 9 -10.92 44.58 28.24
N PRO A 10 -10.17 43.53 27.83
CA PRO A 10 -9.56 42.60 28.78
C PRO A 10 -8.11 42.98 29.17
N PRO A 11 -7.59 42.46 30.31
CA PRO A 11 -6.65 43.14 31.18
C PRO A 11 -5.16 42.82 31.01
N THR A 12 -4.34 43.81 31.39
CA THR A 12 -2.90 43.78 31.70
C THR A 12 -2.60 42.97 32.98
N ILE A 13 -1.61 42.07 32.96
CA ILE A 13 -0.97 41.49 34.15
C ILE A 13 0.56 41.27 33.93
N PRO A 14 1.45 41.80 34.80
CA PRO A 14 2.91 41.47 34.93
C PRO A 14 3.13 40.39 36.04
N PRO A 15 4.30 39.71 36.29
CA PRO A 15 5.61 40.33 36.68
C PRO A 15 6.94 39.51 36.54
N ALA A 16 8.05 40.14 36.96
CA ALA A 16 9.27 39.66 37.68
C ALA A 16 10.19 38.56 37.05
N ILE A 17 11.45 38.86 36.71
CA ILE A 17 12.69 38.85 37.56
C ILE A 17 12.99 37.50 38.23
N LEU A 18 14.11 36.85 37.86
CA LEU A 18 15.18 36.44 38.80
C LEU A 18 16.40 35.86 38.07
N ALA A 19 17.55 36.38 38.47
CA ALA A 19 18.90 35.97 38.12
C ALA A 19 19.28 34.62 38.75
N SER A 20 20.23 33.89 38.16
CA SER A 20 21.28 33.20 38.93
C SER A 20 22.44 32.75 38.04
N THR A 21 23.61 33.22 38.46
CA THR A 21 24.98 32.90 38.05
C THR A 21 25.42 31.55 38.61
N ALA A 22 26.21 30.76 37.87
CA ALA A 22 27.06 29.74 38.48
C ALA A 22 28.35 29.49 37.68
N THR A 23 29.44 29.92 38.30
CA THR A 23 30.86 29.72 37.98
C THR A 23 31.36 28.40 38.60
N ALA A 24 32.15 27.60 37.88
CA ALA A 24 33.07 26.59 38.45
C ALA A 24 34.11 26.21 37.38
N HIS A 25 35.35 26.74 37.43
CA HIS A 25 36.53 26.35 38.21
C HIS A 25 37.24 25.05 37.74
N HIS A 26 38.53 25.23 37.44
CA HIS A 26 39.54 24.34 36.82
C HIS A 26 40.26 23.38 37.84
N PRO A 27 41.19 22.48 37.40
CA PRO A 27 41.62 21.16 37.96
C PRO A 27 42.90 21.22 38.85
N PRO A 28 43.59 20.11 39.24
CA PRO A 28 44.59 19.38 38.39
C PRO A 28 44.80 17.85 38.68
N GLY A 29 45.57 17.15 37.82
CA GLY A 29 45.93 15.70 37.92
C GLY A 29 47.04 15.34 38.93
N PRO A 30 47.51 14.06 39.01
CA PRO A 30 48.86 13.74 38.48
C PRO A 30 49.18 12.27 38.05
N ARG A 31 50.16 12.16 37.12
CA ARG A 31 51.40 11.30 37.05
C ARG A 31 51.40 9.77 36.85
N HIS A 32 52.42 9.39 36.06
CA HIS A 32 52.85 8.09 35.51
C HIS A 32 53.55 7.13 36.50
N SER A 33 53.45 5.81 36.26
CA SER A 33 54.59 4.85 36.27
C SER A 33 54.19 3.50 35.63
N HIS A 34 55.17 2.83 35.06
CA HIS A 34 55.10 1.71 34.11
C HIS A 34 55.35 0.31 34.71
N ASN A 35 54.86 -0.69 33.96
CA ASN A 35 55.36 -2.06 33.70
C ASN A 35 55.35 -3.16 34.79
N MET A 36 54.61 -4.23 34.45
CA MET A 36 55.00 -5.67 34.35
C MET A 36 53.67 -6.41 34.05
N GLY A 37 53.41 -7.02 32.89
CA GLY A 37 54.20 -8.05 32.24
C GLY A 37 53.58 -9.43 32.53
N ALA A 38 52.36 -9.70 32.03
CA ALA A 38 51.77 -11.04 32.01
C ALA A 38 51.34 -11.39 30.58
N SER A 39 52.13 -12.26 29.97
CA SER A 39 51.85 -12.95 28.71
C SER A 39 50.59 -13.80 28.83
N ALA A 40 49.60 -13.55 27.97
CA ALA A 40 48.62 -14.57 27.56
C ALA A 40 47.98 -14.16 26.23
N SER A 41 48.63 -14.59 25.15
CA SER A 41 48.01 -15.23 23.99
C SER A 41 46.56 -14.85 23.65
N LYS A 42 46.41 -14.10 22.55
CA LYS A 42 45.24 -14.13 21.66
C LYS A 42 44.85 -15.59 21.39
N PRO A 43 43.53 -15.89 21.38
CA PRO A 43 42.96 -16.00 20.05
C PRO A 43 41.63 -15.25 19.93
N ALA A 44 41.65 -14.18 19.12
CA ALA A 44 40.52 -13.80 18.31
C ALA A 44 40.20 -14.96 17.35
N ARG A 45 39.42 -15.94 17.82
CA ARG A 45 38.90 -17.03 16.98
C ARG A 45 37.53 -17.53 17.46
N ALA A 46 36.67 -16.61 17.91
CA ALA A 46 35.26 -16.89 18.15
C ALA A 46 34.34 -16.41 16.99
N ALA A 47 34.90 -15.87 15.91
CA ALA A 47 34.16 -15.36 14.74
C ALA A 47 34.39 -16.16 13.44
N ALA A 48 35.14 -17.28 13.48
CA ALA A 48 35.40 -18.14 12.31
C ALA A 48 34.69 -19.50 12.34
N SER A 49 34.02 -19.85 13.45
CA SER A 49 33.32 -21.13 13.61
C SER A 49 31.78 -21.02 13.60
N ALA A 50 31.25 -19.81 13.39
CA ALA A 50 29.81 -19.56 13.16
C ALA A 50 29.46 -19.38 11.67
N ALA A 51 30.44 -19.53 10.78
CA ALA A 51 30.25 -19.54 9.33
C ALA A 51 30.00 -20.93 8.74
N THR A 52 29.94 -21.98 9.56
CA THR A 52 29.69 -23.38 9.13
C THR A 52 28.35 -23.97 9.63
N ARG A 53 27.44 -23.12 10.10
CA ARG A 53 26.06 -23.56 10.47
C ARG A 53 24.99 -22.57 10.03
N ARG A 54 25.22 -21.87 8.92
CA ARG A 54 24.17 -21.22 8.13
C ARG A 54 23.83 -22.13 6.96
N GLN A 55 23.07 -23.19 7.23
CA GLN A 55 22.34 -23.90 6.19
C GLN A 55 21.21 -22.97 5.74
N TYR A 56 21.44 -22.27 4.63
CA TYR A 56 20.36 -21.68 3.86
C TYR A 56 19.51 -22.83 3.29
N PRO A 57 18.17 -22.72 3.28
CA PRO A 57 17.36 -23.65 2.53
C PRO A 57 17.84 -23.61 1.07
N LYS A 58 18.31 -24.76 0.57
CA LYS A 58 18.56 -24.94 -0.85
C LYS A 58 17.24 -24.72 -1.56
N GLN A 59 17.34 -24.06 -2.71
CA GLN A 59 16.26 -23.83 -3.68
C GLN A 59 15.24 -24.98 -3.67
N PRO A 60 13.92 -24.70 -3.74
CA PRO A 60 12.98 -25.75 -4.06
C PRO A 60 13.37 -26.29 -5.45
N SER A 61 13.87 -27.53 -5.49
CA SER A 61 13.95 -28.32 -6.71
C SER A 61 12.55 -28.39 -7.30
N PRO A 62 12.34 -28.19 -8.61
CA PRO A 62 11.08 -28.55 -9.22
C PRO A 62 10.94 -30.07 -9.09
N SER A 63 10.07 -30.53 -8.18
CA SER A 63 9.59 -31.90 -8.19
C SER A 63 8.90 -32.14 -9.52
N THR A 64 9.62 -32.79 -10.44
CA THR A 64 9.05 -33.57 -11.52
C THR A 64 8.35 -34.77 -10.91
N THR A 65 7.12 -34.56 -10.43
CA THR A 65 6.17 -35.66 -10.27
C THR A 65 5.66 -36.01 -11.66
N THR A 66 6.26 -37.04 -12.24
CA THR A 66 5.70 -37.85 -13.31
C THR A 66 4.34 -38.37 -12.86
N SER A 67 3.29 -37.63 -13.21
CA SER A 67 1.93 -38.14 -13.28
C SER A 67 1.69 -38.59 -14.72
N HIS A 68 1.50 -39.90 -14.90
CA HIS A 68 0.99 -40.45 -16.14
C HIS A 68 -0.41 -39.90 -16.37
N ALA A 69 -0.51 -38.87 -17.20
CA ALA A 69 -1.75 -38.47 -17.84
C ALA A 69 -1.71 -38.98 -19.28
N GLN A 70 -2.51 -40.01 -19.54
CA GLN A 70 -2.84 -40.48 -20.88
C GLN A 70 -3.29 -39.28 -21.72
N GLU A 71 -2.52 -38.98 -22.75
CA GLU A 71 -2.88 -38.05 -23.80
C GLU A 71 -4.09 -38.63 -24.56
N PRO A 72 -5.25 -37.95 -24.62
CA PRO A 72 -6.24 -38.29 -25.63
C PRO A 72 -5.64 -37.90 -26.97
N THR A 73 -5.47 -38.88 -27.85
CA THR A 73 -4.98 -38.72 -29.22
C THR A 73 -5.87 -37.76 -30.00
N ALA A 74 -5.52 -36.47 -29.98
CA ALA A 74 -6.06 -35.51 -30.93
C ALA A 74 -5.56 -35.92 -32.34
N PRO A 75 -6.44 -35.95 -33.35
CA PRO A 75 -6.00 -36.25 -34.71
C PRO A 75 -4.98 -35.19 -35.13
N LYS A 76 -3.81 -35.65 -35.60
CA LYS A 76 -2.76 -34.80 -36.20
C LYS A 76 -3.36 -34.03 -37.38
N ARG A 77 -3.94 -32.86 -37.11
CA ARG A 77 -4.22 -31.88 -38.15
C ARG A 77 -2.87 -31.48 -38.69
N LYS A 78 -2.62 -31.79 -39.96
CA LYS A 78 -1.39 -31.40 -40.66
C LYS A 78 -1.17 -29.91 -40.37
N ALA A 79 -0.05 -29.58 -39.73
CA ALA A 79 0.31 -28.19 -39.47
C ALA A 79 0.30 -27.48 -40.83
N GLY A 80 -0.58 -26.49 -40.97
CA GLY A 80 -0.62 -25.65 -42.16
C GLY A 80 0.69 -24.88 -42.32
N PRO A 81 0.91 -24.23 -43.48
CA PRO A 81 2.10 -23.40 -43.68
C PRO A 81 2.20 -22.36 -42.56
N VAL A 82 3.34 -22.34 -41.86
CA VAL A 82 3.62 -21.34 -40.84
C VAL A 82 3.96 -20.04 -41.56
N TYR A 83 2.98 -19.13 -41.60
CA TYR A 83 3.13 -17.83 -42.25
C TYR A 83 4.00 -16.92 -41.38
N HIS A 84 5.19 -16.58 -41.88
CA HIS A 84 6.16 -15.71 -41.22
C HIS A 84 6.32 -14.37 -41.99
N SER A 85 5.24 -13.63 -42.23
CA SER A 85 5.38 -12.26 -42.71
C SER A 85 5.82 -11.35 -41.56
N LYS A 86 6.85 -10.52 -41.78
CA LYS A 86 7.23 -9.44 -40.83
C LYS A 86 6.35 -8.20 -40.97
N GLU A 87 5.35 -8.25 -41.84
CA GLU A 87 4.45 -7.14 -42.13
C GLU A 87 3.55 -6.87 -40.93
N GLN A 88 3.62 -5.62 -40.45
CA GLN A 88 2.75 -5.15 -39.38
C GLN A 88 1.38 -4.81 -39.97
N ALA A 89 0.32 -5.17 -39.25
CA ALA A 89 -1.03 -4.79 -39.66
C ALA A 89 -1.13 -3.26 -39.76
N SER A 90 -1.36 -2.75 -40.97
CA SER A 90 -1.61 -1.31 -41.17
C SER A 90 -2.96 -0.94 -40.58
N ARG A 91 -3.01 0.20 -39.88
CA ARG A 91 -4.26 0.83 -39.41
C ARG A 91 -4.84 1.82 -40.40
N THR A 92 -4.11 2.12 -41.48
CA THR A 92 -4.48 3.10 -42.49
C THR A 92 -4.69 2.39 -43.83
N LYS A 93 -5.79 2.70 -44.52
CA LYS A 93 -6.04 2.20 -45.88
C LYS A 93 -5.10 2.92 -46.84
N THR A 94 -4.13 2.20 -47.36
CA THR A 94 -3.19 2.69 -48.38
C THR A 94 -3.72 2.35 -49.77
N GLU A 95 -3.25 3.05 -50.80
CA GLU A 95 -3.68 2.82 -52.19
C GLU A 95 -3.47 1.37 -52.64
N ALA A 96 -2.38 0.72 -52.21
CA ALA A 96 -2.14 -0.70 -52.45
C ALA A 96 -3.25 -1.60 -51.86
N ILE A 97 -3.74 -1.28 -50.65
CA ILE A 97 -4.86 -2.00 -50.02
C ILE A 97 -6.15 -1.77 -50.80
N ASP A 98 -6.37 -0.58 -51.35
CA ASP A 98 -7.56 -0.26 -52.15
C ASP A 98 -7.55 -0.99 -53.51
N LEU A 99 -6.38 -1.24 -54.10
CA LEU A 99 -6.25 -2.06 -55.31
C LEU A 99 -6.60 -3.52 -55.02
N ASP A 100 -6.05 -4.10 -53.95
CA ASP A 100 -6.34 -5.48 -53.54
C ASP A 100 -7.81 -5.65 -53.14
N ALA A 101 -8.41 -4.65 -52.49
CA ALA A 101 -9.83 -4.67 -52.12
C ALA A 101 -10.78 -4.71 -53.32
N ARG A 102 -10.34 -4.29 -54.51
CA ARG A 102 -11.10 -4.35 -55.76
C ARG A 102 -10.86 -5.64 -56.55
N ASP A 103 -9.86 -6.44 -56.18
CA ASP A 103 -9.56 -7.69 -56.88
C ASP A 103 -10.65 -8.76 -56.60
N PRO A 104 -11.36 -9.25 -57.64
CA PRO A 104 -12.36 -10.29 -57.47
C PRO A 104 -11.78 -11.61 -56.95
N HIS A 105 -10.52 -11.94 -57.27
CA HIS A 105 -9.88 -13.17 -56.81
C HIS A 105 -9.56 -13.07 -55.31
N PHE A 106 -9.05 -11.93 -54.87
CA PHE A 106 -8.87 -11.64 -53.45
C PHE A 106 -10.19 -11.71 -52.66
N ALA A 107 -11.28 -11.12 -53.20
CA ALA A 107 -12.59 -11.20 -52.58
C ALA A 107 -13.13 -12.64 -52.47
N ALA A 108 -12.88 -13.49 -53.47
CA ALA A 108 -13.22 -14.91 -53.41
C ALA A 108 -12.44 -15.67 -52.32
N SER A 109 -11.15 -15.35 -52.15
CA SER A 109 -10.32 -15.91 -51.07
C SER A 109 -10.84 -15.53 -49.69
N LEU A 110 -11.18 -14.25 -49.47
CA LEU A 110 -11.77 -13.80 -48.20
C LEU A 110 -13.12 -14.47 -47.91
N ARG A 111 -13.95 -14.71 -48.93
CA ARG A 111 -15.19 -15.48 -48.78
C ARG A 111 -14.93 -16.94 -48.41
N SER A 112 -13.86 -17.54 -48.95
CA SER A 112 -13.46 -18.92 -48.62
C SER A 112 -12.94 -19.06 -47.20
N ILE A 113 -12.23 -18.05 -46.67
CA ILE A 113 -11.66 -18.07 -45.32
C ILE A 113 -12.74 -17.71 -44.28
N GLY A 114 -13.63 -16.79 -44.63
CA GLY A 114 -14.70 -16.31 -43.75
C GLY A 114 -14.20 -15.35 -42.65
N PRO A 115 -15.10 -14.88 -41.78
CA PRO A 115 -14.72 -13.98 -40.68
C PRO A 115 -13.83 -14.70 -39.68
N VAL A 116 -12.65 -14.14 -39.41
CA VAL A 116 -11.74 -14.64 -38.39
C VAL A 116 -12.28 -14.25 -37.01
N ILE A 117 -12.53 -15.25 -36.17
CA ILE A 117 -12.87 -15.04 -34.76
C ILE A 117 -11.56 -14.74 -34.03
N PRO A 118 -11.35 -13.50 -33.53
CA PRO A 118 -10.14 -13.19 -32.79
C PRO A 118 -10.09 -14.01 -31.49
N ASN A 119 -8.88 -14.28 -31.01
CA ASN A 119 -8.69 -14.91 -29.72
C ASN A 119 -9.35 -14.03 -28.62
N PRO A 120 -10.26 -14.57 -27.80
CA PRO A 120 -10.92 -13.77 -26.76
C PRO A 120 -9.89 -13.13 -25.83
N THR A 121 -9.87 -11.81 -25.80
CA THR A 121 -9.04 -11.07 -24.83
C THR A 121 -9.74 -11.09 -23.48
N LEU A 122 -9.31 -11.95 -22.56
CA LEU A 122 -9.87 -12.04 -21.20
C LEU A 122 -9.38 -10.91 -20.26
N SER A 123 -8.77 -9.86 -20.81
CA SER A 123 -8.21 -8.75 -20.03
C SER A 123 -9.17 -7.56 -19.98
N HIS A 124 -9.41 -7.06 -18.75
CA HIS A 124 -10.32 -5.94 -18.44
C HIS A 124 -9.95 -4.59 -19.10
N SER A 125 -8.75 -4.46 -19.66
CA SER A 125 -8.29 -3.25 -20.37
C SER A 125 -8.25 -3.39 -21.90
N SER A 126 -8.72 -4.52 -22.44
CA SER A 126 -8.69 -4.74 -23.88
C SER A 126 -9.68 -3.82 -24.61
N THR A 127 -9.17 -3.01 -25.52
CA THR A 127 -9.95 -2.16 -26.42
C THR A 127 -10.22 -2.81 -27.78
N PHE A 128 -9.87 -4.10 -27.93
CA PHE A 128 -9.79 -4.81 -29.22
C PHE A 128 -11.14 -4.98 -29.95
N ASN A 129 -12.27 -4.83 -29.26
CA ASN A 129 -13.61 -5.01 -29.82
C ASN A 129 -14.44 -3.72 -29.90
N ARG A 130 -13.82 -2.53 -29.96
CA ARG A 130 -14.57 -1.28 -30.11
C ARG A 130 -14.94 -1.08 -31.60
N PRO A 131 -16.19 -1.32 -32.03
CA PRO A 131 -16.56 -1.05 -33.41
C PRO A 131 -16.37 0.44 -33.70
N PRO A 132 -15.73 0.83 -34.84
CA PRO A 132 -15.76 2.20 -35.28
C PRO A 132 -17.20 2.57 -35.61
N ALA A 133 -17.72 3.60 -34.94
CA ALA A 133 -19.02 4.19 -35.27
C ALA A 133 -18.98 4.70 -36.71
N THR A 134 -19.50 3.89 -37.63
CA THR A 134 -19.70 4.27 -39.02
C THR A 134 -20.96 5.12 -39.06
N THR A 135 -20.75 6.43 -39.14
CA THR A 135 -21.78 7.43 -39.43
C THR A 135 -22.22 7.24 -40.87
N THR A 136 -23.22 6.40 -41.10
CA THR A 136 -23.96 6.40 -42.36
C THR A 136 -25.24 7.19 -42.12
N SER A 137 -25.21 8.44 -42.56
CA SER A 137 -26.34 9.36 -42.55
C SER A 137 -27.49 8.76 -43.35
N THR A 138 -28.57 8.38 -42.70
CA THR A 138 -29.89 8.30 -43.33
C THR A 138 -30.92 8.81 -42.33
N SER A 139 -31.41 10.01 -42.64
CA SER A 139 -32.42 10.76 -41.95
C SER A 139 -33.74 10.00 -41.86
N ILE A 140 -34.22 9.75 -40.64
CA ILE A 140 -35.66 9.66 -40.32
C ILE A 140 -35.88 9.98 -38.83
N SER A 141 -36.44 11.16 -38.62
CA SER A 141 -37.39 11.57 -37.58
C SER A 141 -37.15 11.18 -36.10
N SER A 142 -36.72 12.20 -35.36
CA SER A 142 -37.32 12.69 -34.10
C SER A 142 -37.61 11.73 -32.95
N SER A 143 -36.70 11.70 -31.98
CA SER A 143 -37.04 11.82 -30.56
C SER A 143 -35.80 12.20 -29.75
N SER A 144 -35.85 13.37 -29.10
CA SER A 144 -35.12 13.76 -27.89
C SER A 144 -33.70 13.21 -27.68
N SER A 145 -32.74 14.12 -27.76
CA SER A 145 -31.42 14.05 -27.14
C SER A 145 -31.50 13.56 -25.68
N SER A 146 -31.26 12.27 -25.48
CA SER A 146 -30.72 11.74 -24.23
C SER A 146 -29.43 11.04 -24.59
N SER A 147 -28.32 11.64 -24.21
CA SER A 147 -27.01 11.02 -24.15
C SER A 147 -27.16 9.64 -23.50
N SER A 148 -27.12 8.59 -24.32
CA SER A 148 -27.06 7.21 -23.86
C SER A 148 -25.68 6.98 -23.26
N THR A 149 -25.46 7.51 -22.07
CA THR A 149 -24.45 6.99 -21.15
C THR A 149 -24.88 5.55 -20.90
N SER A 150 -24.26 4.60 -21.58
CA SER A 150 -24.47 3.19 -21.30
C SER A 150 -24.08 2.99 -19.84
N SER A 151 -25.09 2.93 -18.98
CA SER A 151 -24.98 2.56 -17.59
C SER A 151 -24.65 1.08 -17.53
N PHE A 152 -23.43 0.72 -17.96
CA PHE A 152 -22.80 -0.47 -17.44
C PHE A 152 -22.68 -0.20 -15.96
N SER A 153 -23.51 -0.89 -15.18
CA SER A 153 -23.33 -1.01 -13.74
C SER A 153 -21.96 -1.67 -13.54
N ALA A 154 -20.92 -0.84 -13.56
CA ALA A 154 -19.60 -1.21 -13.14
C ALA A 154 -19.70 -1.35 -11.63
N THR A 155 -20.13 -2.53 -11.18
CA THR A 155 -19.87 -2.94 -9.80
C THR A 155 -18.39 -2.64 -9.55
N PRO A 156 -18.03 -1.73 -8.64
CA PRO A 156 -16.63 -1.38 -8.46
C PRO A 156 -15.90 -2.67 -8.14
N SER A 157 -14.96 -3.06 -9.00
CA SER A 157 -14.08 -4.20 -8.73
C SER A 157 -13.52 -4.04 -7.32
N PRO A 158 -13.48 -5.11 -6.50
CA PRO A 158 -12.92 -5.00 -5.16
C PRO A 158 -11.52 -4.38 -5.26
N PRO A 159 -11.22 -3.33 -4.49
CA PRO A 159 -9.98 -2.60 -4.65
C PRO A 159 -8.81 -3.54 -4.36
N ASN A 160 -7.77 -3.49 -5.19
CA ASN A 160 -6.58 -4.31 -5.01
C ASN A 160 -6.05 -4.16 -3.56
N PRO A 161 -5.90 -5.27 -2.80
CA PRO A 161 -5.51 -5.22 -1.39
C PRO A 161 -4.16 -4.52 -1.17
N ALA A 162 -3.25 -4.59 -2.15
CA ALA A 162 -1.97 -3.88 -2.08
C ALA A 162 -2.16 -2.36 -2.04
N ILE A 163 -3.12 -1.83 -2.82
CA ILE A 163 -3.46 -0.40 -2.83
C ILE A 163 -4.14 -0.01 -1.52
N GLN A 164 -5.01 -0.88 -0.98
CA GLN A 164 -5.62 -0.64 0.33
C GLN A 164 -4.58 -0.56 1.44
N ILE A 165 -3.64 -1.50 1.51
CA ILE A 165 -2.57 -1.49 2.52
C ILE A 165 -1.66 -0.26 2.35
N LEU A 166 -1.28 0.08 1.12
CA LEU A 166 -0.45 1.26 0.84
C LEU A 166 -1.13 2.56 1.26
N SER A 167 -2.43 2.71 0.93
CA SER A 167 -3.22 3.88 1.32
C SER A 167 -3.49 3.93 2.84
N ALA A 168 -3.75 2.79 3.48
CA ALA A 168 -3.89 2.70 4.93
C ALA A 168 -2.59 3.12 5.63
N ARG A 169 -1.43 2.65 5.15
CA ARG A 169 -0.12 3.02 5.70
C ARG A 169 0.15 4.52 5.57
N SER A 170 -0.14 5.11 4.41
CA SER A 170 0.06 6.55 4.22
C SER A 170 -0.86 7.39 5.09
N ASN A 171 -2.10 6.95 5.29
CA ASN A 171 -3.04 7.62 6.19
C ASN A 171 -2.59 7.52 7.66
N LEU A 172 -2.16 6.34 8.12
CA LEU A 172 -1.65 6.16 9.48
C LEU A 172 -0.40 7.03 9.75
N ALA A 173 0.51 7.13 8.79
CA ALA A 173 1.70 7.99 8.91
C ALA A 173 1.30 9.47 9.07
N LYS A 174 0.39 9.98 8.23
CA LYS A 174 -0.12 11.36 8.33
C LYS A 174 -0.76 11.64 9.68
N PHE A 175 -1.59 10.73 10.19
CA PHE A 175 -2.21 10.90 11.50
C PHE A 175 -1.18 10.87 12.63
N ALA A 176 -0.13 10.05 12.52
CA ALA A 176 0.96 10.01 13.49
C ALA A 176 1.76 11.31 13.51
N GLU A 177 2.08 11.87 12.35
CA GLU A 177 2.74 13.17 12.23
C GLU A 177 1.88 14.29 12.81
N GLN A 178 0.58 14.31 12.53
CA GLN A 178 -0.36 15.28 13.11
C GLN A 178 -0.46 15.16 14.64
N GLU A 179 -0.47 13.93 15.17
CA GLU A 179 -0.45 13.73 16.62
C GLU A 179 0.85 14.30 17.20
N LEU A 180 2.00 13.96 16.61
CA LEU A 180 3.31 14.40 17.07
C LEU A 180 3.46 15.93 17.03
N GLU A 181 2.91 16.60 16.01
CA GLU A 181 2.90 18.06 15.91
C GLU A 181 1.96 18.73 16.93
N SER A 182 0.86 18.06 17.27
CA SER A 182 -0.07 18.55 18.30
C SER A 182 0.35 18.15 19.72
N PHE A 183 1.31 17.22 19.85
CA PHE A 183 1.84 16.76 21.12
C PHE A 183 2.57 17.91 21.82
N GLY A 184 2.17 18.16 23.08
CA GLY A 184 2.69 19.29 23.87
C GLY A 184 1.83 20.55 23.84
N LYS A 185 0.84 20.65 22.94
CA LYS A 185 -0.16 21.73 23.01
C LYS A 185 -1.14 21.45 24.15
N GLN A 186 -1.53 22.48 24.90
CA GLN A 186 -2.48 22.32 26.01
C GLN A 186 -3.88 21.89 25.57
N SER A 187 -4.24 22.14 24.30
CA SER A 187 -5.51 21.72 23.71
C SER A 187 -5.48 20.29 23.14
N HIS A 188 -4.41 19.52 23.34
CA HIS A 188 -4.28 18.18 22.79
C HIS A 188 -5.12 17.17 23.59
N ALA A 189 -5.98 16.41 22.90
CA ALA A 189 -6.90 15.45 23.52
C ALA A 189 -6.20 14.24 24.17
N GLY A 190 -4.89 14.08 23.98
CA GLY A 190 -4.10 12.95 24.45
C GLY A 190 -3.60 12.08 23.31
N ARG A 191 -2.61 11.23 23.63
CA ARG A 191 -1.91 10.39 22.67
C ARG A 191 -2.79 9.24 22.19
N GLN A 192 -2.69 8.85 20.91
CA GLN A 192 -3.43 7.70 20.36
C GLN A 192 -2.55 6.65 19.69
N PHE A 193 -1.34 7.01 19.24
CA PHE A 193 -0.36 6.03 18.80
C PHE A 193 0.43 5.47 19.99
N LEU A 194 0.32 4.16 20.17
CA LEU A 194 0.87 3.42 21.31
C LEU A 194 1.87 2.37 20.88
N ASP A 195 2.90 2.18 21.70
CA ASP A 195 3.85 1.08 21.56
C ASP A 195 3.29 -0.21 22.16
N VAL A 196 3.75 -1.35 21.65
CA VAL A 196 3.34 -2.69 22.08
C VAL A 196 3.57 -2.88 23.59
N VAL A 197 4.68 -2.36 24.13
CA VAL A 197 4.97 -2.44 25.57
C VAL A 197 3.91 -1.69 26.39
N THR A 198 3.54 -0.48 25.94
CA THR A 198 2.50 0.31 26.62
C THR A 198 1.13 -0.37 26.53
N ILE A 199 0.80 -0.99 25.40
CA ILE A 199 -0.45 -1.74 25.23
C ILE A 199 -0.49 -2.92 26.20
N LYS A 200 0.61 -3.67 26.35
CA LYS A 200 0.69 -4.77 27.33
C LYS A 200 0.45 -4.29 28.75
N GLN A 201 1.04 -3.16 29.13
CA GLN A 201 0.85 -2.61 30.48
C GLN A 201 -0.59 -2.14 30.72
N ILE A 202 -1.19 -1.49 29.71
CA ILE A 202 -2.61 -1.11 29.72
C ILE A 202 -3.51 -2.34 29.91
N LEU A 203 -3.23 -3.45 29.19
CA LEU A 203 -3.96 -4.71 29.36
C LEU A 203 -3.76 -5.32 30.74
N GLY A 204 -2.54 -5.27 31.29
CA GLY A 204 -2.26 -5.69 32.67
C GLY A 204 -3.11 -4.92 33.69
N MET A 205 -3.10 -3.58 33.61
CA MET A 205 -3.88 -2.71 34.49
C MET A 205 -5.39 -2.92 34.35
N ARG A 206 -5.88 -3.09 33.12
CA ARG A 206 -7.31 -3.28 32.85
C ARG A 206 -7.82 -4.65 33.31
N ASP A 207 -7.09 -5.71 32.96
CA ASP A 207 -7.60 -7.07 33.09
C ASP A 207 -7.22 -7.71 34.43
N ARG A 208 -5.98 -7.48 34.92
CA ARG A 208 -5.48 -8.04 36.19
C ARG A 208 -5.84 -7.16 37.38
N GLU A 209 -5.55 -5.87 37.29
CA GLU A 209 -5.76 -4.93 38.40
C GLU A 209 -7.20 -4.40 38.43
N GLY A 210 -7.94 -4.53 37.32
CA GLY A 210 -9.33 -4.10 37.24
C GLY A 210 -9.50 -2.58 37.23
N ILE A 211 -8.45 -1.84 36.87
CA ILE A 211 -8.47 -0.38 36.83
C ILE A 211 -9.43 0.07 35.72
N GLY A 212 -10.26 1.07 36.03
CA GLY A 212 -11.20 1.64 35.07
C GLY A 212 -10.49 2.25 33.84
N PRO A 213 -11.10 2.18 32.65
CA PRO A 213 -10.47 2.67 31.41
C PRO A 213 -10.09 4.16 31.51
N ASP A 214 -10.94 4.99 32.10
CA ASP A 214 -10.71 6.43 32.24
C ASP A 214 -9.46 6.75 33.09
N MET A 215 -9.22 5.96 34.14
CA MET A 215 -8.05 6.10 35.01
C MET A 215 -6.77 5.73 34.27
N ILE A 216 -6.81 4.64 33.48
CA ILE A 216 -5.68 4.20 32.65
C ILE A 216 -5.39 5.26 31.58
N GLU A 217 -6.42 5.82 30.95
CA GLU A 217 -6.27 6.86 29.93
C GLU A 217 -5.62 8.12 30.51
N ARG A 218 -6.03 8.56 31.71
CA ARG A 218 -5.38 9.68 32.40
C ARG A 218 -3.93 9.38 32.78
N HIS A 219 -3.66 8.18 33.28
CA HIS A 219 -2.30 7.77 33.68
C HIS A 219 -1.32 7.79 32.51
N TYR A 220 -1.74 7.32 31.34
CA TYR A 220 -0.91 7.30 30.12
C TYR A 220 -1.07 8.53 29.22
N ARG A 221 -1.86 9.52 29.63
CA ARG A 221 -2.21 10.72 28.84
C ARG A 221 -2.75 10.36 27.45
N LEU A 222 -3.61 9.35 27.42
CA LEU A 222 -4.23 8.84 26.21
C LEU A 222 -5.47 9.65 25.87
N LYS A 223 -5.81 9.65 24.59
CA LYS A 223 -7.13 10.11 24.15
C LYS A 223 -8.24 9.28 24.79
N ALA A 224 -9.30 9.97 25.21
CA ALA A 224 -10.48 9.34 25.81
C ALA A 224 -11.06 8.25 24.89
N GLY A 225 -11.39 7.10 25.47
CA GLY A 225 -11.99 5.94 24.80
C GLY A 225 -11.03 5.04 24.02
N LEU A 226 -9.71 5.28 24.08
CA LEU A 226 -8.73 4.39 23.43
C LEU A 226 -8.66 3.01 24.08
N VAL A 227 -8.80 2.94 25.40
CA VAL A 227 -8.78 1.65 26.10
C VAL A 227 -10.01 0.81 25.72
N GLY A 228 -11.13 1.49 25.40
CA GLY A 228 -12.32 0.84 24.84
C GLY A 228 -12.11 0.31 23.42
N ARG A 229 -11.27 0.97 22.59
CA ARG A 229 -10.94 0.49 21.23
C ARG A 229 -10.12 -0.79 21.21
N LEU A 230 -9.42 -1.09 22.30
CA LEU A 230 -8.69 -2.35 22.46
C LEU A 230 -9.65 -3.56 22.63
N GLY A 231 -10.95 -3.31 22.75
CA GLY A 231 -12.00 -4.32 22.86
C GLY A 231 -12.45 -4.53 24.31
N ALA A 232 -13.56 -5.26 24.46
CA ALA A 232 -14.08 -5.61 25.78
C ALA A 232 -13.05 -6.46 26.56
N LYS A 233 -13.14 -6.40 27.90
CA LYS A 233 -12.33 -7.23 28.79
C LYS A 233 -12.47 -8.70 28.39
N GLY A 234 -11.35 -9.38 28.16
CA GLY A 234 -11.31 -10.79 27.76
C GLY A 234 -11.29 -11.07 26.26
N VAL A 235 -11.54 -10.08 25.38
CA VAL A 235 -11.38 -10.25 23.92
C VAL A 235 -9.90 -10.20 23.53
N VAL A 236 -9.17 -9.28 24.14
CA VAL A 236 -7.73 -9.11 23.97
C VAL A 236 -7.10 -9.19 25.35
N GLY A 237 -6.04 -9.98 25.48
CA GLY A 237 -5.33 -10.18 26.73
C GLY A 237 -3.84 -10.39 26.49
N GLU A 238 -3.07 -10.30 27.57
CA GLU A 238 -1.62 -10.56 27.52
C GLU A 238 -1.37 -12.07 27.33
N VAL A 239 -0.68 -12.41 26.23
CA VAL A 239 -0.21 -13.78 25.98
C VAL A 239 0.85 -14.14 27.01
N ARG A 240 0.59 -15.20 27.78
CA ARG A 240 1.50 -15.74 28.80
C ARG A 240 2.71 -16.43 28.21
#